data_AF-A0A1G8BPQ8-F1
#
_entry.id   AF-A0A1G8BPQ8-F1
#
_cell.length_a   1.000
_cell.length_b   1.000
_cell.length_c   1.000
_cell.angle_alpha   90.00
_cell.angle_beta   90.00
_cell.angle_gamma   90.00
#
_symmetry.space_group_name_H-M   'P 1'
#
loop_
_entity.id
_entity.type
_entity.pdbx_description
1 polymer ?
#
loop_
_entity_poly.entity_id
_entity_poly.type
_entity_poly.pdbx_seq_one_letter_code
_entity_poly.pdbx_strand_id
1 'polypeptide(L)'
;MSKGQVHIRCYNCGEFNANAEECEHCGAILDLVKRREQERQDYIKEKERIEILKGPSKVDRFFSAMTNHRWLLVRLVFKLIYGVWIVFMAIVMFIAWFIGVVVA
;
A
#
# COMPACT_ATOMS: atom_id res chain seq x y z
N MET A 1 -38.93 15.64 0.46
CA MET A 1 -38.46 14.68 1.47
C MET A 1 -37.93 15.45 2.67
N SER A 2 -38.70 15.55 3.77
CA SER A 2 -38.27 16.24 4.98
C SER A 2 -37.14 15.43 5.62
N LYS A 3 -35.92 15.98 5.64
CA LYS A 3 -34.81 15.39 6.40
C LYS A 3 -35.22 15.41 7.88
N GLY A 4 -35.47 14.25 8.47
CA GLY A 4 -35.68 14.13 9.92
C GLY A 4 -34.47 14.70 10.65
N GLN A 5 -34.67 15.64 11.56
CA GLN A 5 -33.59 16.19 12.38
C GLN A 5 -33.18 15.11 13.39
N VAL A 6 -32.01 14.52 13.17
CA VAL A 6 -31.39 13.57 14.10
C VAL A 6 -30.34 14.36 14.88
N HIS A 7 -30.49 14.38 16.20
CA HIS A 7 -29.51 15.00 17.09
C HIS A 7 -28.41 13.99 17.38
N ILE A 8 -27.20 14.30 16.92
CA ILE A 8 -26.02 13.45 17.09
C ILE A 8 -25.18 14.04 18.21
N ARG A 9 -24.86 13.21 19.21
CA ARG A 9 -23.96 13.60 20.31
C ARG A 9 -22.51 13.52 19.83
N CYS A 10 -21.75 14.59 20.02
CA CYS A 10 -20.33 14.59 19.73
C CYS A 10 -19.56 13.67 20.70
N TYR A 11 -18.72 12.77 20.19
CA TYR A 11 -17.85 11.93 21.01
C TYR A 11 -16.74 12.72 21.72
N ASN A 12 -16.35 13.88 21.20
CA ASN A 12 -15.22 14.66 21.72
C ASN A 12 -15.63 15.65 22.83
N CYS A 13 -16.65 16.47 22.60
CA CYS A 13 -17.10 17.49 23.57
C CYS A 13 -18.42 17.15 24.27
N GLY A 14 -19.15 16.12 23.82
CA GLY A 14 -20.42 15.72 24.41
C GLY A 14 -21.65 16.55 23.97
N GLU A 15 -21.46 17.59 23.15
CA GLU A 15 -22.52 18.50 22.69
C GLU A 15 -23.45 17.85 21.66
N PHE A 16 -24.73 18.22 21.68
CA PHE A 16 -25.73 17.72 20.73
C PHE A 16 -25.77 18.61 19.49
N ASN A 17 -25.43 18.05 18.33
CA ASN A 17 -25.44 18.76 17.05
C ASN A 17 -26.58 18.23 16.17
N ALA A 18 -27.22 19.10 15.40
CA ALA A 18 -28.29 18.72 14.49
C ALA A 18 -27.72 18.32 13.13
N ASN A 19 -27.46 17.02 12.91
CA ASN A 19 -26.96 16.44 11.66
C ASN A 19 -25.89 17.28 10.93
N ALA A 20 -24.90 17.79 11.68
CA ALA A 20 -23.74 18.45 11.12
C ALA A 20 -22.63 17.41 10.84
N GLU A 21 -21.87 17.60 9.76
CA GLU A 21 -20.76 16.69 9.42
C GLU A 21 -19.60 16.82 10.41
N GLU A 22 -19.46 18.01 10.99
CA GLU A 22 -18.49 18.40 12.00
C GLU A 22 -19.23 19.06 13.17
N CYS A 23 -18.67 18.94 14.36
CA CYS A 23 -19.24 19.58 15.53
C CYS A 23 -19.00 21.10 15.51
N GLU A 24 -20.04 21.91 15.68
CA GLU A 24 -19.94 23.37 15.68
C GLU A 24 -19.10 23.91 16.84
N HIS A 25 -19.03 23.17 17.96
CA HIS A 25 -18.32 23.59 19.16
C HIS A 25 -16.84 23.18 19.16
N CYS A 26 -16.47 22.04 18.57
CA CYS A 26 -15.11 21.49 18.67
C CYS A 26 -14.47 21.13 17.33
N GLY A 27 -15.18 21.28 16.22
CA GLY A 27 -14.71 20.93 14.87
C GLY A 27 -14.51 19.43 14.65
N ALA A 28 -14.86 18.57 15.61
CA ALA A 28 -14.65 17.13 15.48
C ALA A 28 -15.65 16.54 14.48
N ILE A 29 -15.15 15.71 13.56
CA ILE A 29 -15.96 15.00 12.58
C ILE A 29 -16.89 14.03 13.30
N LEU A 30 -18.19 14.24 13.11
CA LEU A 30 -19.27 13.43 13.69
C LEU A 30 -19.54 12.20 12.83
N ASP A 31 -19.26 12.29 11.53
CA ASP A 31 -19.38 11.17 10.61
C ASP A 31 -18.28 10.12 10.85
N LEU A 32 -18.69 8.98 11.40
CA LEU A 32 -17.84 7.83 11.68
C LEU A 32 -17.21 7.22 10.43
N VAL A 33 -17.80 7.40 9.25
CA VAL A 33 -17.25 6.92 7.97
C VAL A 33 -16.11 7.83 7.54
N LYS A 34 -16.33 9.16 7.55
CA LYS A 34 -15.28 10.13 7.21
C LYS A 34 -14.08 10.05 8.13
N ARG A 35 -14.31 9.87 9.44
CA ARG A 35 -13.22 9.66 10.42
C ARG A 35 -12.38 8.44 10.09
N ARG A 36 -13.02 7.29 9.87
CA ARG A 36 -12.31 6.04 9.53
C ARG A 36 -11.56 6.13 8.22
N GLU A 37 -12.08 6.89 7.26
CA GLU A 37 -11.38 7.14 6.00
C GLU A 37 -10.14 8.01 6.22
N GLN A 38 -10.24 9.10 6.99
CA GLN A 38 -9.07 9.92 7.32
C GLN A 38 -7.99 9.13 8.08
N GLU A 39 -8.37 8.36 9.10
CA GLU A 39 -7.44 7.51 9.84
C GLU A 39 -6.72 6.50 8.93
N ARG A 40 -7.45 5.92 7.96
CA ARG A 40 -6.88 5.02 6.96
C ARG A 40 -5.89 5.76 6.05
N GLN A 41 -6.25 6.94 5.56
CA GLN A 41 -5.41 7.75 4.69
C GLN A 41 -4.12 8.17 5.42
N ASP A 42 -4.22 8.59 6.67
CA ASP A 42 -3.06 8.98 7.48
C ASP A 42 -2.15 7.80 7.78
N TYR A 43 -2.72 6.62 8.05
CA TYR A 43 -1.96 5.38 8.20
C TYR A 43 -1.20 5.00 6.92
N ILE A 44 -1.83 5.13 5.75
CA ILE A 44 -1.19 4.85 4.46
C ILE A 44 -0.04 5.84 4.21
N LYS A 45 -0.27 7.14 4.41
CA LYS A 45 0.76 8.17 4.26
C LYS A 45 1.94 7.94 5.20
N GLU A 46 1.67 7.52 6.43
CA GLU A 46 2.72 7.26 7.41
C GLU A 46 3.54 6.02 7.02
N LYS A 47 2.89 4.95 6.54
CA LYS A 47 3.59 3.80 5.97
C LYS A 47 4.48 4.19 4.80
N GLU A 48 3.96 4.98 3.87
CA GLU A 48 4.72 5.45 2.71
C GLU A 48 5.93 6.29 3.14
N ARG A 49 5.76 7.20 4.13
CA ARG A 49 6.89 7.95 4.71
C ARG A 49 7.93 7.03 5.34
N ILE A 50 7.51 6.02 6.09
CA ILE A 50 8.43 5.06 6.72
C ILE A 50 9.17 4.23 5.66
N GLU A 51 8.52 3.85 4.56
CA GLU A 51 9.14 3.13 3.45
C GLU A 51 10.16 3.99 2.71
N ILE A 52 9.84 5.25 2.44
CA ILE A 52 10.76 6.21 1.83
C ILE A 52 11.98 6.43 2.74
N LEU A 53 11.77 6.58 4.05
CA LEU A 53 12.86 6.79 5.03
C LEU A 53 13.73 5.55 5.25
N LYS A 54 13.14 4.35 5.24
CA LYS A 54 13.90 3.08 5.30
C LYS A 54 14.83 2.92 4.10
N GLY A 55 14.50 3.57 2.98
CA GLY A 55 15.26 3.53 1.75
C GLY A 55 15.25 2.13 1.10
N PRO A 56 15.85 2.00 -0.09
CA PRO A 56 15.89 0.73 -0.79
C PRO A 56 16.53 -0.36 0.08
N SER A 57 15.91 -1.53 0.08
CA SER A 57 16.45 -2.69 0.80
C SER A 57 17.88 -2.98 0.33
N LYS A 58 18.68 -3.69 1.14
CA LYS A 58 20.05 -4.06 0.75
C LYS A 58 20.09 -4.79 -0.60
N VAL A 59 19.05 -5.58 -0.87
CA VAL A 59 18.85 -6.29 -2.12
C VAL A 59 18.55 -5.31 -3.25
N ASP A 60 17.61 -4.38 -3.09
CA ASP A 60 17.30 -3.36 -4.11
C ASP A 60 18.53 -2.49 -4.44
N ARG A 61 19.32 -2.13 -3.43
CA ARG A 61 20.58 -1.41 -3.63
C ARG A 61 21.59 -2.23 -4.43
N PHE A 62 21.70 -3.53 -4.16
CA PHE A 62 22.58 -4.40 -4.92
C PHE A 62 22.12 -4.57 -6.36
N PHE A 63 20.83 -4.83 -6.57
CA PHE A 63 20.24 -4.96 -7.91
C PHE A 63 20.37 -3.67 -8.72
N SER A 64 20.07 -2.50 -8.14
CA SER A 64 20.24 -1.20 -8.80
C SER A 64 21.71 -0.88 -9.09
N ALA A 65 22.63 -1.19 -8.18
CA ALA A 65 24.06 -1.00 -8.39
C ALA A 65 24.61 -1.90 -9.52
N MET A 66 24.14 -3.14 -9.61
CA MET A 66 24.61 -4.11 -10.61
C MET A 66 24.00 -3.87 -11.99
N THR A 67 22.74 -3.47 -12.06
CA THR A 67 22.06 -3.13 -13.33
C THR A 67 22.54 -1.79 -13.90
N ASN A 68 22.80 -0.80 -13.04
CA ASN A 68 23.21 0.54 -13.46
C ASN A 68 24.73 0.75 -13.48
N HIS A 69 25.50 -0.34 -13.44
CA HIS A 69 26.97 -0.27 -13.43
C HIS A 69 27.50 0.46 -14.69
N ARG A 70 28.58 1.24 -14.52
CA ARG A 70 29.19 2.06 -15.59
C ARG A 70 29.75 1.21 -16.74
N TRP A 71 30.14 -0.02 -16.46
CA TRP A 71 30.69 -0.96 -17.45
C TRP A 71 29.59 -1.77 -18.14
N LEU A 72 29.47 -1.60 -19.46
CA LEU A 72 28.47 -2.25 -20.31
C LEU A 72 28.57 -3.79 -20.29
N LEU A 73 29.78 -4.34 -20.15
CA LEU A 73 30.01 -5.79 -20.03
C LEU A 73 29.30 -6.39 -18.82
N VAL A 74 29.45 -5.78 -17.65
CA VAL A 74 28.83 -6.24 -16.39
C VAL A 74 27.31 -6.19 -16.50
N ARG A 75 26.77 -5.11 -17.09
CA ARG A 75 25.33 -4.95 -17.33
C ARG A 75 24.78 -6.03 -18.25
N LEU A 76 25.50 -6.36 -19.33
CA LEU A 76 25.09 -7.36 -20.30
C LEU A 76 25.08 -8.77 -19.69
N VAL A 77 26.16 -9.14 -18.98
CA VAL A 77 26.26 -10.45 -18.32
C VAL A 77 25.16 -10.63 -17.28
N PHE A 78 24.93 -9.62 -16.43
CA PHE A 78 23.87 -9.68 -15.43
C PHE A 78 22.48 -9.85 -16.07
N LYS A 79 22.21 -9.13 -17.17
CA LYS A 79 20.94 -9.24 -17.90
C LYS A 79 20.75 -10.63 -18.53
N LEU A 80 21.82 -11.26 -19.04
CA LEU A 80 21.76 -12.61 -19.58
C LEU A 80 21.50 -13.65 -18.49
N ILE A 81 22.26 -13.60 -17.39
CA ILE A 81 22.08 -14.53 -16.26
C ILE A 81 20.67 -14.40 -15.67
N TYR A 82 20.23 -13.16 -15.43
CA TYR A 82 18.89 -12.89 -14.91
C TYR A 82 17.79 -13.36 -15.87
N GLY A 83 17.97 -13.13 -17.18
CA GLY A 83 17.04 -13.60 -18.20
C GLY A 83 16.91 -15.13 -18.21
N VAL A 84 18.03 -15.85 -18.21
CA VAL A 84 18.03 -17.33 -18.15
C VAL A 84 17.38 -17.82 -16.85
N TRP A 85 17.68 -17.19 -15.72
CA TRP A 85 17.10 -17.53 -14.42
C TRP A 85 15.57 -17.40 -14.41
N ILE A 86 15.03 -16.29 -14.94
CA ILE A 86 13.59 -16.06 -15.01
C ILE A 86 12.90 -17.09 -15.90
N VAL A 87 13.48 -17.41 -17.06
CA VAL A 87 12.95 -18.45 -17.95
C VAL A 87 12.93 -19.81 -17.24
N PHE A 88 13.99 -20.16 -16.52
CA PHE A 88 14.05 -21.39 -15.74
C PHE A 88 12.95 -21.46 -14.67
N MET A 89 12.79 -20.38 -13.89
CA MET A 89 11.74 -20.30 -12.87
C MET A 89 10.33 -20.40 -13.47
N ALA A 90 10.09 -19.78 -14.63
CA ALA A 90 8.83 -19.89 -15.34
C ALA A 90 8.51 -21.34 -15.73
N ILE A 91 9.50 -22.08 -16.25
CA ILE A 91 9.36 -23.50 -16.60
C ILE A 91 9.05 -24.34 -15.35
N VAL A 92 9.78 -24.13 -14.26
CA VAL A 92 9.57 -24.88 -13.00
C VAL A 92 8.17 -24.63 -12.44
N MET A 93 7.73 -23.36 -12.38
CA MET A 93 6.38 -23.02 -11.93
C MET A 93 5.31 -23.63 -12.84
N PHE A 94 5.52 -23.61 -14.15
CA PHE A 94 4.59 -24.18 -15.12
C PHE A 94 4.45 -25.70 -14.94
N ILE A 95 5.56 -26.42 -14.78
CA ILE A 95 5.55 -27.86 -14.51
C ILE A 95 4.86 -28.16 -13.17
N ALA A 96 5.19 -27.42 -12.12
CA ALA A 96 4.57 -27.60 -10.81
C ALA A 96 3.05 -27.38 -10.85
N TRP A 97 2.60 -26.33 -11.54
CA TRP A 97 1.18 -26.07 -11.78
C TRP A 97 0.52 -27.21 -12.57
N PHE A 98 1.17 -27.65 -13.65
CA PHE A 98 0.65 -28.73 -14.50
C PHE A 98 0.48 -30.04 -13.72
N ILE A 99 1.49 -30.43 -12.94
CA ILE A 99 1.40 -31.61 -12.06
C ILE A 99 0.28 -31.44 -11.03
N GLY A 100 0.18 -30.26 -10.41
CA GLY A 100 -0.89 -29.97 -9.44
C GLY A 100 -2.29 -30.12 -10.03
N VAL A 101 -2.51 -29.64 -11.27
CA VAL A 101 -3.80 -29.78 -11.97
C VAL A 101 -4.07 -31.22 -12.42
N VAL A 102 -3.04 -31.98 -12.79
CA VAL A 102 -3.21 -33.36 -13.28
C VAL A 102 -3.40 -34.36 -12.12
N VAL A 103 -2.81 -34.09 -10.96
CA VAL A 103 -2.90 -34.95 -9.76
C VAL A 103 -4.12 -34.64 -8.90
N ALA A 104 -4.66 -33.42 -8.96
CA ALA A 104 -5.90 -33.01 -8.27
C ALA A 104 -7.15 -33.60 -8.95
#